data_AF-A0A6M8WD90-F1
#
_entry.id   AF-A0A6M8WD90-F1
#
_cell.length_a   1.000
_cell.length_b   1.000
_cell.length_c   1.000
_cell.angle_alpha   90.00
_cell.angle_beta   90.00
_cell.angle_gamma   90.00
#
_symmetry.space_group_name_H-M   'P 1'
#
loop_
_entity.id
_entity.type
_entity.pdbx_description
1 polymer ?
#
loop_
_entity_poly.entity_id
_entity_poly.type
_entity_poly.pdbx_seq_one_letter_code
_entity_poly.pdbx_strand_id
1 'polypeptide(L)'
;MCGASIGKADVLAALSDLPSAGRLLDPLERPLGEGFDLMKHLEDIERHYLGRGIEEAGGVKTKAAELLGLASYQTLDSKMKRLGVEWKKGRAG
;
A
#
# COMPACT_ATOMS: atom_id res chain seq x y z
N MET A 1 -28.90 -23.24 -21.98
CA MET A 1 -27.92 -23.09 -20.87
C MET A 1 -28.11 -21.69 -20.31
N CYS A 2 -28.74 -21.54 -19.15
CA CYS A 2 -28.94 -20.23 -18.52
C CYS A 2 -27.62 -19.76 -17.90
N GLY A 3 -27.12 -18.60 -18.33
CA GLY A 3 -25.96 -17.97 -17.71
C GLY A 3 -26.32 -17.53 -16.30
N ALA A 4 -25.60 -18.05 -15.30
CA ALA A 4 -25.80 -17.65 -13.91
C ALA A 4 -25.49 -16.15 -13.78
N SER A 5 -26.52 -15.34 -13.52
CA SER A 5 -26.34 -13.95 -13.12
C SER A 5 -25.74 -13.97 -11.72
N ILE A 6 -24.43 -13.69 -11.63
CA ILE A 6 -23.70 -13.64 -10.38
C ILE A 6 -24.33 -12.53 -9.53
N GLY A 7 -24.93 -12.92 -8.41
CA GLY A 7 -25.49 -11.99 -7.44
C GLY A 7 -24.41 -11.44 -6.53
N LYS A 8 -24.71 -10.33 -5.85
CA LYS A 8 -23.82 -9.75 -4.82
C LYS A 8 -23.42 -10.79 -3.75
N ALA A 9 -24.32 -11.73 -3.44
CA ALA A 9 -24.08 -12.81 -2.49
C ALA A 9 -23.02 -13.81 -2.98
N ASP A 10 -22.99 -14.14 -4.27
CA ASP A 10 -21.99 -15.05 -4.86
C ASP A 10 -20.58 -14.44 -4.80
N VAL A 11 -20.47 -13.13 -5.02
CA VAL A 11 -19.20 -12.39 -4.88
C VAL A 11 -18.71 -12.40 -3.43
N LEU A 12 -19.61 -12.21 -2.47
CA LEU A 12 -19.29 -12.25 -1.03
C LEU A 12 -18.85 -13.64 -0.56
N ALA A 13 -19.49 -14.69 -1.06
CA ALA A 13 -19.13 -16.06 -0.72
C ALA A 13 -17.72 -16.41 -1.25
N ALA A 14 -17.37 -15.99 -2.47
CA ALA A 14 -16.04 -16.19 -3.03
C ALA A 14 -14.95 -15.40 -2.28
N LEU A 15 -15.28 -14.21 -1.76
CA LEU A 15 -14.37 -13.42 -0.93
C LEU A 15 -14.09 -14.04 0.44
N SER A 16 -15.00 -14.89 0.94
CA SER A 16 -14.93 -15.49 2.27
C SER A 16 -14.03 -16.73 2.35
N ASP A 17 -13.78 -17.38 1.20
CA ASP A 17 -12.88 -18.54 1.08
C ASP A 17 -11.39 -18.13 0.97
N LEU A 18 -11.13 -16.83 0.75
CA LEU A 18 -9.77 -16.31 0.78
C LEU A 18 -9.25 -16.33 2.22
N PRO A 19 -8.01 -16.78 2.48
CA PRO A 19 -7.40 -16.66 3.80
C PRO A 19 -7.51 -15.21 4.24
N SER A 20 -8.18 -15.04 5.38
CA SER A 20 -8.71 -13.80 5.94
C SER A 20 -8.02 -12.55 5.41
N ALA A 21 -8.77 -11.75 4.65
CA ALA A 21 -8.91 -10.29 4.84
C ALA A 21 -7.68 -9.49 5.33
N GLY A 22 -6.45 -9.87 5.00
CA GLY A 22 -5.23 -9.10 5.33
C GLY A 22 -5.09 -7.84 4.49
N ARG A 23 -6.10 -7.51 3.68
CA ARG A 23 -6.09 -6.41 2.71
C ARG A 23 -6.97 -5.22 3.11
N LEU A 24 -7.77 -5.35 4.16
CA LEU A 24 -8.69 -4.31 4.66
C LEU A 24 -8.60 -4.06 6.17
N LEU A 25 -7.75 -4.79 6.89
CA LEU A 25 -7.46 -4.44 8.27
C LEU A 25 -6.69 -3.12 8.24
N ASP A 26 -7.24 -2.11 8.91
CA ASP A 26 -6.53 -0.86 9.14
C ASP A 26 -5.10 -1.21 9.59
N PRO A 27 -4.06 -0.55 9.06
CA PRO A 27 -2.70 -0.83 9.48
C PRO A 27 -2.56 -0.74 11.01
N LEU A 28 -3.40 0.04 11.68
CA LEU A 28 -3.41 0.18 13.14
C LEU A 28 -4.10 -0.96 13.90
N GLU A 29 -4.88 -1.82 13.24
CA GLU A 29 -5.66 -2.91 13.86
C GLU A 29 -4.94 -4.26 13.82
N ARG A 30 -3.63 -4.25 13.57
CA ARG A 30 -2.85 -5.48 13.48
C ARG A 30 -2.76 -6.15 14.87
N PRO A 31 -3.18 -7.41 15.02
CA PRO A 31 -3.12 -8.10 16.30
C PRO A 31 -1.67 -8.24 16.77
N LEU A 32 -1.39 -7.80 18.01
CA LEU A 32 -0.10 -7.96 18.66
C LEU A 32 0.02 -9.38 19.23
N GLY A 33 0.39 -10.35 18.39
CA GLY A 33 0.63 -11.75 18.76
C GLY A 33 1.88 -12.31 18.09
N GLU A 34 2.41 -13.43 18.63
CA GLU A 34 3.59 -14.20 18.21
C GLU A 34 4.36 -13.65 17.00
N GLY A 35 5.48 -12.95 17.25
CA GLY A 35 6.35 -12.43 16.20
C GLY A 35 5.92 -11.09 15.60
N PHE A 36 5.02 -10.35 16.26
CA PHE A 36 4.76 -8.95 15.94
C PHE A 36 6.03 -8.12 16.10
N ASP A 37 6.53 -7.61 14.98
CA ASP A 37 7.67 -6.71 14.95
C ASP A 37 7.18 -5.30 14.59
N LEU A 38 7.19 -4.42 15.59
CA LEU A 38 6.74 -3.04 15.44
C LEU A 38 7.55 -2.30 14.38
N MET A 39 8.86 -2.54 14.29
CA MET A 39 9.72 -1.88 13.33
C MET A 39 9.32 -2.26 11.90
N LYS A 40 9.22 -3.55 11.63
CA LYS A 40 8.79 -4.08 10.34
C LYS A 40 7.38 -3.61 9.97
N HIS A 41 6.50 -3.47 10.96
CA HIS A 41 5.16 -2.96 10.74
C HIS A 41 5.14 -1.46 10.37
N LEU A 42 5.91 -0.63 11.07
CA LEU A 42 6.09 0.78 10.73
C LEU A 42 6.75 0.95 9.35
N GLU A 43 7.70 0.08 9.01
CA GLU A 43 8.34 0.05 7.69
C GLU A 43 7.35 -0.29 6.57
N ASP A 44 6.42 -1.20 6.80
CA ASP A 44 5.36 -1.55 5.85
C ASP A 44 4.38 -0.38 5.62
N ILE A 45 3.99 0.30 6.70
CA ILE A 45 3.18 1.52 6.65
C ILE A 45 3.93 2.63 5.89
N GLU A 46 5.20 2.86 6.22
CA GLU A 46 6.04 3.87 5.56
C GLU A 46 6.17 3.58 4.06
N ARG A 47 6.42 2.31 3.69
CA ARG A 47 6.48 1.87 2.29
C ARG A 47 5.18 2.16 1.54
N HIS A 48 4.04 1.87 2.16
CA HIS A 48 2.73 2.12 1.57
C HIS A 48 2.50 3.60 1.27
N TYR A 49 2.80 4.48 2.23
CA TYR A 49 2.65 5.92 2.05
C TYR A 49 3.69 6.52 1.09
N LEU A 50 4.91 6.00 1.06
CA LEU A 50 5.92 6.43 0.08
C LEU A 50 5.49 6.12 -1.36
N GLY A 51 4.97 4.92 -1.61
CA GLY A 51 4.43 4.53 -2.92
C GLY A 51 3.25 5.41 -3.31
N ARG A 52 2.25 5.52 -2.42
CA ARG A 52 1.06 6.35 -2.64
C ARG A 52 1.42 7.82 -2.87
N GLY A 53 2.35 8.37 -2.09
CA GLY A 53 2.77 9.76 -2.20
C GLY A 53 3.39 10.08 -3.55
N ILE A 54 4.12 9.13 -4.14
CA ILE A 54 4.64 9.28 -5.51
C ILE A 54 3.55 9.14 -6.57
N GLU A 55 2.61 8.22 -6.40
CA GLU A 55 1.48 8.08 -7.32
C GLU A 55 0.62 9.35 -7.35
N GLU A 56 0.28 9.89 -6.18
CA GLU A 56 -0.45 11.16 -6.02
C GLU A 56 0.34 12.36 -6.55
N ALA A 57 1.68 12.31 -6.43
CA ALA A 57 2.58 13.30 -7.02
C ALA A 57 2.72 13.18 -8.55
N GLY A 58 2.06 12.21 -9.20
CA GLY A 58 2.17 11.97 -10.64
C GLY A 58 3.56 11.49 -11.05
N GLY A 59 4.29 10.84 -10.15
CA GLY A 59 5.65 10.35 -10.42
C GLY A 59 6.76 11.39 -10.23
N VAL A 60 6.48 12.49 -9.53
CA VAL A 60 7.48 13.53 -9.26
C VAL A 60 7.99 13.40 -7.82
N LYS A 61 9.24 12.95 -7.65
CA LYS A 61 9.85 12.69 -6.32
C LYS A 61 9.87 13.93 -5.41
N THR A 62 10.13 15.11 -5.96
CA THR A 62 10.12 16.38 -5.19
C THR A 62 8.73 16.68 -4.65
N LYS A 63 7.71 16.62 -5.50
CA LYS A 63 6.31 16.84 -5.13
C LYS A 63 5.80 15.78 -4.14
N ALA A 64 6.26 14.53 -4.28
CA ALA A 64 5.97 13.47 -3.32
C ALA A 64 6.61 13.75 -1.95
N ALA A 65 7.84 14.25 -1.91
CA ALA A 65 8.49 14.64 -0.66
C ALA A 65 7.73 15.78 0.02
N GLU A 66 7.28 16.79 -0.73
CA GLU A 66 6.45 17.88 -0.21
C GLU A 66 5.09 17.37 0.32
N LEU A 67 4.40 16.49 -0.42
CA LEU A 67 3.15 15.86 0.01
C LEU A 67 3.30 15.04 1.29
N LEU A 68 4.44 14.38 1.45
CA LEU A 68 4.76 13.57 2.62
C LEU A 68 5.42 14.37 3.77
N GLY A 69 5.60 15.68 3.61
CA GLY A 69 6.23 16.54 4.62
C GLY A 69 7.71 16.25 4.87
N LEU A 70 8.41 15.65 3.89
CA LEU A 70 9.82 15.33 3.98
C LEU A 70 10.69 16.53 3.57
N ALA A 71 11.79 16.73 4.29
CA ALA A 71 12.70 17.85 4.05
C ALA A 71 13.32 17.87 2.64
N SER A 72 13.44 16.71 1.98
CA SER A 72 13.99 16.60 0.63
C SER A 72 13.71 15.26 -0.05
N TYR A 73 13.79 15.27 -1.38
CA TYR A 73 13.69 14.06 -2.21
C TYR A 73 14.79 13.04 -1.93
N GLN A 74 15.94 13.46 -1.37
CA GLN A 74 17.02 12.55 -0.99
C GLN A 74 16.63 11.65 0.20
N THR A 75 15.90 12.20 1.18
CA THR A 75 15.35 11.43 2.31
C THR A 75 14.33 10.41 1.82
N LEU A 76 13.46 10.84 0.90
CA LEU A 76 12.49 9.97 0.23
C LEU A 76 13.18 8.84 -0.57
N ASP A 77 14.18 9.18 -1.40
CA ASP A 77 14.94 8.19 -2.20
C ASP A 77 15.67 7.18 -1.32
N SER A 78 16.29 7.64 -0.23
CA SER A 78 16.97 6.79 0.73
C SER A 78 16.01 5.81 1.42
N LYS A 79 14.83 6.29 1.83
CA LYS A 79 13.79 5.44 2.43
C LYS A 79 13.23 4.44 1.43
N MET A 80 12.95 4.86 0.19
CA MET A 80 12.45 3.97 -0.87
C MET A 80 13.44 2.86 -1.21
N LYS A 81 14.73 3.18 -1.31
CA LYS A 81 15.79 2.17 -1.54
C LYS A 81 15.88 1.19 -0.39
N ARG A 82 15.81 1.68 0.85
CA ARG A 82 15.89 0.83 2.05
C ARG A 82 14.69 -0.11 2.18
N LEU A 83 13.51 0.38 1.82
CA LEU A 83 12.23 -0.35 1.94
C LEU A 83 11.85 -1.14 0.68
N GLY A 84 12.65 -1.06 -0.40
CA GLY A 84 12.38 -1.76 -1.66
C GLY A 84 11.11 -1.26 -2.36
N VAL A 85 10.82 0.04 -2.27
CA VAL A 85 9.63 0.63 -2.89
C VAL A 85 9.91 0.91 -4.36
N GLU A 86 9.46 0.00 -5.22
CA GLU A 86 9.48 0.16 -6.67
C GLU A 86 8.27 1.01 -7.07
N TRP A 87 8.50 2.18 -7.66
CA TRP A 87 7.43 3.01 -8.22
C TRP A 87 7.61 3.14 -9.73
N LYS A 88 6.53 3.01 -10.49
CA LYS A 88 6.56 3.28 -11.93
C LYS A 88 6.50 4.78 -12.14
N LYS A 89 7.53 5.32 -12.82
CA LYS A 89 7.47 6.67 -13.37
C LYS A 89 6.28 6.76 -14.31
N GLY A 90 5.23 7.46 -13.86
CA GLY A 90 4.06 7.75 -14.69
C GLY A 90 4.53 8.30 -16.02
N ARG A 91 4.12 7.66 -17.12
CA ARG A 91 4.29 8.24 -18.46
C ARG A 91 3.62 9.61 -18.41
N ALA A 92 4.41 10.66 -18.62
CA ALA A 92 3.88 11.93 -19.07
C ALA A 92 3.12 11.65 -20.37
N GLY A 93 1.80 11.75 -20.30
CA GLY A 93 0.89 11.82 -21.45
C GLY A 93 0.51 13.26 -21.68
#